data_AF-A0A9P0G9Y6-F1
#
_entry.id   AF-A0A9P0G9Y6-F1
#
_cell.length_a   1.000
_cell.length_b   1.000
_cell.length_c   1.000
_cell.angle_alpha   90.00
_cell.angle_beta   90.00
_cell.angle_gamma   90.00
#
_symmetry.space_group_name_H-M   'P 1'
#
loop_
_entity.id
_entity.type
_entity.pdbx_description
1 polymer ?
#
loop_
_entity_poly.entity_id
_entity_poly.type
_entity_poly.pdbx_seq_one_letter_code
_entity_poly.pdbx_strand_id
1 'polypeptide(L)'
;MLRKVVETAWPATNSPNVPIFKRFQTAWEKIDKSKYKIGIEDENIKTTLIEIKNEKVIFLDNQLKLNHSRDDYKELLVLCKIFLGAVPSSEVKFRAPGAMHHARWLSKALYSFKMYMFRSEFKMRPSEISSLRQICCFLTLFYVEASFEAPCAIKAPNNDLELFKKLLKYKQMQPKIAAAALEKLSLHLLYLHKELVCLALFDSNVTREQKLKIVNSIKSNKSFDIKGKRPQITQGSFDTLAKREICDFASENVANMFETFRDSRNDIVFIVITTRSSRVGASQQAGLERCSLEHTSSQRAQRTLQLSQTLTRA
;
A
#
# COMPACT_ATOMS: atom_id res chain seq x y z
N MET A 1 0.42 7.25 7.45
CA MET A 1 0.04 8.11 6.31
C MET A 1 -1.41 8.65 6.40
N LEU A 2 -2.46 7.82 6.26
CA LEU A 2 -3.86 8.27 6.19
C LEU A 2 -4.30 9.26 7.27
N ARG A 3 -4.00 8.96 8.55
CA ARG A 3 -4.39 9.81 9.67
C ARG A 3 -3.95 11.26 9.47
N LYS A 4 -2.67 11.48 9.15
CA LYS A 4 -2.09 12.81 8.96
C LYS A 4 -2.72 13.51 7.76
N VAL A 5 -2.95 12.81 6.66
CA VAL A 5 -3.62 13.37 5.47
C VAL A 5 -5.03 13.86 5.80
N VAL A 6 -5.80 13.03 6.52
CA VAL A 6 -7.15 13.42 6.95
C VAL A 6 -7.11 14.61 7.89
N GLU A 7 -6.20 14.65 8.86
CA GLU A 7 -6.01 15.79 9.78
C GLU A 7 -5.54 17.08 9.07
N THR A 8 -4.85 16.96 7.94
CA THR A 8 -4.45 18.11 7.11
C THR A 8 -5.59 18.62 6.23
N ALA A 9 -6.37 17.72 5.64
CA ALA A 9 -7.54 18.09 4.83
C ALA A 9 -8.71 18.56 5.69
N TRP A 10 -8.82 18.02 6.90
CA TRP A 10 -9.91 18.23 7.82
C TRP A 10 -9.37 18.58 9.21
N PRO A 11 -9.70 19.76 9.76
CA PRO A 11 -9.12 20.22 11.02
C PRO A 11 -9.36 19.18 12.13
N ALA A 12 -8.27 18.83 12.82
CA ALA A 12 -8.31 17.88 13.91
C ALA A 12 -9.20 18.39 15.04
N THR A 13 -9.93 17.48 15.68
CA THR A 13 -10.67 17.78 16.90
C THR A 13 -10.01 17.10 18.09
N ASN A 14 -9.87 17.80 19.22
CA ASN A 14 -9.34 17.23 20.46
C ASN A 14 -10.31 16.22 21.12
N SER A 15 -11.51 16.03 20.56
CA SER A 15 -12.49 15.03 21.00
C SER A 15 -12.10 13.62 20.56
N PRO A 16 -12.41 12.57 21.36
CA PRO A 16 -12.22 11.16 20.97
C PRO A 16 -13.02 10.77 19.72
N ASN A 17 -14.05 11.55 19.39
CA ASN A 17 -14.90 11.38 18.22
C ASN A 17 -14.72 12.55 17.24
N VAL A 18 -14.67 12.25 15.94
CA VAL A 18 -14.74 13.28 14.89
C VAL A 18 -16.21 13.72 14.75
N PRO A 19 -16.59 14.97 15.09
CA PRO A 19 -17.99 15.37 15.20
C PRO A 19 -18.82 15.13 13.94
N ILE A 20 -18.23 15.31 12.76
CA ILE A 20 -18.95 15.11 11.50
C ILE A 20 -19.25 13.62 11.23
N PHE A 21 -18.39 12.70 11.66
CA PHE A 21 -18.65 11.27 11.53
C PHE A 21 -19.80 10.85 12.44
N LYS A 22 -19.88 11.42 13.66
CA LYS A 22 -21.05 11.23 14.54
C LYS A 22 -22.32 11.82 13.92
N ARG A 23 -22.25 13.02 13.33
CA ARG A 23 -23.36 13.63 12.59
C ARG A 23 -23.85 12.73 11.45
N PHE A 24 -22.91 12.13 10.72
CA PHE A 24 -23.21 11.20 9.62
C PHE A 24 -23.85 9.91 10.12
N GLN A 25 -23.37 9.32 11.22
CA GLN A 25 -24.00 8.16 11.86
C GLN A 25 -25.45 8.45 12.25
N THR A 26 -25.72 9.57 12.90
CA THR A 26 -27.08 9.96 13.31
C THR A 26 -27.99 10.23 12.10
N ALA A 27 -27.43 10.76 11.01
CA ALA A 27 -28.18 10.96 9.77
C ALA A 27 -28.41 9.67 8.97
N TRP A 28 -27.71 8.57 9.29
CA TRP A 28 -27.65 7.38 8.45
C TRP A 28 -29.01 6.81 8.09
N GLU A 29 -29.91 6.66 9.06
CA GLU A 29 -31.25 6.11 8.82
C GLU A 29 -32.09 6.96 7.86
N LYS A 30 -31.86 8.28 7.84
CA LYS A 30 -32.62 9.24 7.02
C LYS A 30 -32.08 9.42 5.60
N ILE A 31 -30.85 8.98 5.34
CA ILE A 31 -30.22 9.10 4.01
C ILE A 31 -30.87 8.09 3.04
N ASP A 32 -31.25 8.55 1.86
CA ASP A 32 -31.66 7.65 0.77
C ASP A 32 -30.42 7.01 0.13
N LYS A 33 -30.26 5.70 0.29
CA LYS A 33 -29.08 4.97 -0.18
C LYS A 33 -29.04 4.81 -1.71
N SER A 34 -30.17 5.02 -2.39
CA SER A 34 -30.25 4.99 -3.85
C SER A 34 -29.71 6.27 -4.50
N LYS A 35 -29.73 7.40 -3.78
CA LYS A 35 -29.32 8.74 -4.26
C LYS A 35 -27.84 9.05 -4.04
N TYR A 36 -26.99 8.03 -4.07
CA TYR A 36 -25.55 8.23 -4.01
C TYR A 36 -25.02 8.81 -5.32
N LYS A 37 -23.88 9.50 -5.25
CA LYS A 37 -23.15 9.99 -6.41
C LYS A 37 -21.75 9.43 -6.44
N ILE A 38 -21.35 8.83 -7.55
CA ILE A 38 -19.98 8.29 -7.71
C ILE A 38 -18.94 9.42 -7.74
N GLY A 39 -17.67 9.06 -7.55
CA GLY A 39 -16.57 10.00 -7.51
C GLY A 39 -16.29 10.61 -8.88
N ILE A 40 -16.27 9.77 -9.93
CA ILE A 40 -15.94 10.19 -11.30
C ILE A 40 -16.99 11.10 -11.98
N GLU A 41 -18.14 11.35 -11.34
CA GLU A 41 -19.10 12.39 -11.76
C GLU A 41 -18.62 13.80 -11.41
N ASP A 42 -17.70 13.95 -10.45
CA ASP A 42 -17.07 15.23 -10.13
C ASP A 42 -15.89 15.45 -11.10
N GLU A 43 -15.94 16.54 -11.87
CA GLU A 43 -14.95 16.81 -12.92
C GLU A 43 -13.51 16.86 -12.38
N ASN A 44 -13.27 17.39 -11.17
CA ASN A 44 -11.91 17.43 -10.61
C ASN A 44 -11.39 16.02 -10.30
N ILE A 45 -12.27 15.14 -9.82
CA ILE A 45 -11.91 13.72 -9.60
C ILE A 45 -11.70 13.03 -10.93
N LYS A 46 -12.60 13.24 -11.89
CA LYS A 46 -12.55 12.64 -13.22
C LYS A 46 -11.24 12.97 -13.93
N THR A 47 -10.86 14.24 -14.01
CA THR A 47 -9.59 14.68 -14.61
C THR A 47 -8.39 13.99 -13.97
N THR A 48 -8.45 13.72 -12.65
CA THR A 48 -7.32 13.10 -11.93
C THR A 48 -7.29 11.58 -12.08
N LEU A 49 -8.44 10.92 -12.16
CA LEU A 49 -8.54 9.44 -12.07
C LEU A 49 -8.83 8.74 -13.39
N ILE A 50 -9.27 9.45 -14.44
CA ILE A 50 -9.79 8.81 -15.65
C ILE A 50 -8.75 7.92 -16.34
N GLU A 51 -7.51 8.41 -16.47
CA GLU A 51 -6.43 7.69 -17.17
C GLU A 51 -6.01 6.41 -16.44
N ILE A 52 -6.09 6.42 -15.11
CA ILE A 52 -5.68 5.30 -14.25
C ILE A 52 -6.85 4.43 -13.79
N LYS A 53 -8.09 4.76 -14.18
CA LYS A 53 -9.29 4.08 -13.68
C LYS A 53 -9.22 2.57 -13.89
N ASN A 54 -8.86 2.14 -15.11
CA ASN A 54 -8.84 0.72 -15.47
C ASN A 54 -7.78 -0.05 -14.67
N GLU A 55 -6.58 0.51 -14.52
CA GLU A 55 -5.52 -0.05 -13.68
C GLU A 55 -6.00 -0.25 -12.24
N LYS A 56 -6.62 0.79 -11.65
CA LYS A 56 -7.16 0.72 -10.29
C LYS A 56 -8.27 -0.31 -10.16
N VAL A 57 -9.18 -0.41 -11.13
CA VAL A 57 -10.26 -1.41 -11.11
C VAL A 57 -9.69 -2.84 -11.17
N ILE A 58 -8.71 -3.10 -12.04
CA ILE A 58 -8.03 -4.40 -12.11
C ILE A 58 -7.38 -4.75 -10.76
N PHE A 59 -6.69 -3.80 -10.14
CA PHE A 59 -6.12 -4.00 -8.81
C PHE A 59 -7.20 -4.35 -7.77
N LEU A 60 -8.29 -3.58 -7.71
CA LEU A 60 -9.39 -3.80 -6.77
C LEU A 60 -10.04 -5.17 -6.98
N ASP A 61 -10.28 -5.59 -8.22
CA ASP A 61 -10.87 -6.89 -8.54
C ASP A 61 -9.96 -8.06 -8.13
N ASN A 62 -8.66 -7.91 -8.33
CA ASN A 62 -7.68 -8.90 -7.87
C ASN A 62 -7.65 -8.99 -6.34
N GLN A 63 -7.70 -7.86 -5.65
CA GLN A 63 -7.76 -7.84 -4.19
C GLN A 63 -9.08 -8.42 -3.65
N LEU A 64 -10.21 -8.17 -4.30
CA LEU A 64 -11.52 -8.69 -3.87
C LEU A 64 -11.64 -10.22 -3.98
N LYS A 65 -10.83 -10.86 -4.84
CA LYS A 65 -10.72 -12.33 -4.92
C LYS A 65 -9.94 -12.94 -3.74
N LEU A 66 -9.19 -12.14 -2.99
CA LEU A 66 -8.41 -12.61 -1.84
C LEU A 66 -9.26 -12.69 -0.57
N ASN A 67 -8.91 -13.65 0.29
CA ASN A 67 -9.50 -13.77 1.61
C ASN A 67 -8.89 -12.76 2.59
N HIS A 68 -9.58 -11.64 2.78
CA HIS A 68 -9.24 -10.66 3.82
C HIS A 68 -9.76 -11.10 5.18
N SER A 69 -8.93 -10.99 6.22
CA SER A 69 -9.28 -11.36 7.60
C SER A 69 -10.29 -10.42 8.26
N ARG A 70 -10.53 -9.25 7.66
CA ARG A 70 -11.44 -8.23 8.18
C ARG A 70 -12.42 -7.75 7.12
N ASP A 71 -13.68 -7.63 7.51
CA ASP A 71 -14.75 -7.21 6.61
C ASP A 71 -14.68 -5.74 6.18
N ASP A 72 -14.02 -4.89 6.99
CA ASP A 72 -13.83 -3.47 6.68
C ASP A 72 -12.82 -3.23 5.56
N TYR A 73 -11.89 -4.17 5.33
CA TYR A 73 -11.02 -4.17 4.15
C TYR A 73 -11.80 -4.44 2.87
N LYS A 74 -12.67 -5.46 2.86
CA LYS A 74 -13.55 -5.73 1.71
C LYS A 74 -14.44 -4.54 1.41
N GLU A 75 -14.99 -3.91 2.44
CA GLU A 75 -15.81 -2.71 2.29
C GLU A 75 -15.01 -1.53 1.69
N LEU A 76 -13.78 -1.29 2.14
CA LEU A 76 -12.93 -0.24 1.55
C LEU A 76 -12.71 -0.46 0.05
N LEU A 77 -12.40 -1.69 -0.36
CA LEU A 77 -12.19 -2.05 -1.77
C LEU A 77 -13.47 -1.82 -2.60
N VAL A 78 -14.62 -2.27 -2.09
CA VAL A 78 -15.92 -2.09 -2.75
C VAL A 78 -16.27 -0.59 -2.86
N LEU A 79 -16.10 0.19 -1.80
CA LEU A 79 -16.34 1.64 -1.84
C LEU A 79 -15.42 2.33 -2.84
N CYS A 80 -14.14 1.96 -2.91
CA CYS A 80 -13.22 2.50 -3.91
C CYS A 80 -13.68 2.15 -5.35
N LYS A 81 -14.19 0.93 -5.56
CA LYS A 81 -14.72 0.48 -6.86
C LYS A 81 -16.00 1.22 -7.26
N ILE A 82 -16.92 1.45 -6.32
CA ILE A 82 -18.12 2.29 -6.51
C ILE A 82 -17.71 3.73 -6.83
N PHE A 83 -16.72 4.28 -6.12
CA PHE A 83 -16.22 5.64 -6.34
C PHE A 83 -15.71 5.85 -7.77
N LEU A 84 -15.05 4.84 -8.33
CA LEU A 84 -14.59 4.80 -9.72
C LEU A 84 -15.71 4.56 -10.74
N GLY A 85 -16.96 4.34 -10.31
CA GLY A 85 -18.07 3.99 -11.19
C GLY A 85 -17.85 2.69 -11.94
N ALA A 86 -17.30 1.69 -11.25
CA ALA A 86 -16.99 0.37 -11.80
C ALA A 86 -17.88 -0.74 -11.22
N VAL A 87 -18.97 -0.36 -10.54
CA VAL A 87 -19.99 -1.29 -10.03
C VAL A 87 -21.34 -0.88 -10.63
N PRO A 88 -22.10 -1.82 -11.23
CA PRO A 88 -23.46 -1.56 -11.70
C PRO A 88 -24.34 -1.01 -10.57
N SER A 89 -25.19 -0.03 -10.86
CA SER A 89 -26.03 0.62 -9.85
C SER A 89 -26.95 -0.35 -9.11
N SER A 90 -27.44 -1.39 -9.80
CA SER A 90 -28.26 -2.46 -9.22
C SER A 90 -27.53 -3.32 -8.18
N GLU A 91 -26.20 -3.35 -8.22
CA GLU A 91 -25.36 -4.15 -7.32
C GLU A 91 -24.79 -3.35 -6.14
N VAL A 92 -24.92 -2.02 -6.18
CA VAL A 92 -24.37 -1.14 -5.14
C VAL A 92 -25.13 -1.30 -3.83
N LYS A 93 -24.40 -1.72 -2.79
CA LYS A 93 -24.91 -1.84 -1.42
C LYS A 93 -23.96 -1.15 -0.45
N PHE A 94 -24.52 -0.30 0.41
CA PHE A 94 -23.76 0.38 1.46
C PHE A 94 -24.05 -0.22 2.82
N ARG A 95 -23.00 -0.62 3.53
CA ARG A 95 -23.11 -1.01 4.94
C ARG A 95 -23.30 0.21 5.83
N ALA A 96 -23.93 0.03 6.98
CA ALA A 96 -24.04 1.09 7.98
C ALA A 96 -22.64 1.58 8.44
N PRO A 97 -22.45 2.87 8.78
CA PRO A 97 -21.19 3.37 9.31
C PRO A 97 -20.87 2.72 10.66
N GLY A 98 -19.79 1.94 10.70
CA GLY A 98 -19.34 1.25 11.91
C GLY A 98 -18.75 2.18 12.97
N ALA A 99 -18.32 1.58 14.09
CA ALA A 99 -17.75 2.31 15.22
C ALA A 99 -16.53 3.16 14.82
N MET A 100 -16.53 4.43 15.23
CA MET A 100 -15.41 5.36 15.07
C MET A 100 -14.61 5.42 16.37
N HIS A 101 -13.29 5.23 16.29
CA HIS A 101 -12.34 5.54 17.36
C HIS A 101 -11.02 6.00 16.73
N HIS A 102 -10.23 6.85 17.40
CA HIS A 102 -8.96 7.33 16.83
C HIS A 102 -7.99 6.20 16.46
N ALA A 103 -8.02 5.09 17.20
CA ALA A 103 -7.23 3.88 16.93
C ALA A 103 -7.71 3.11 15.66
N ARG A 104 -8.96 3.29 15.23
CA ARG A 104 -9.51 2.67 14.01
C ARG A 104 -9.24 3.56 12.81
N TRP A 105 -7.97 3.66 12.40
CA TRP A 105 -7.56 4.56 11.31
C TRP A 105 -8.32 4.33 10.01
N LEU A 106 -8.73 3.09 9.70
CA LEU A 106 -9.47 2.74 8.49
C LEU A 106 -10.87 3.36 8.44
N SER A 107 -11.50 3.61 9.60
CA SER A 107 -12.81 4.24 9.65
C SER A 107 -12.78 5.60 8.96
N LYS A 108 -11.66 6.34 9.05
CA LYS A 108 -11.51 7.62 8.36
C LYS A 108 -11.70 7.47 6.84
N ALA A 109 -11.15 6.43 6.23
CA ALA A 109 -11.31 6.17 4.80
C ALA A 109 -12.76 5.80 4.44
N LEU A 110 -13.36 4.88 5.20
CA LEU A 110 -14.75 4.42 4.96
C LEU A 110 -15.76 5.57 5.08
N TYR A 111 -15.62 6.39 6.13
CA TYR A 111 -16.47 7.55 6.33
C TYR A 111 -16.27 8.58 5.23
N SER A 112 -15.02 8.85 4.84
CA SER A 112 -14.75 9.82 3.76
C SER A 112 -15.45 9.43 2.45
N PHE A 113 -15.33 8.17 2.02
CA PHE A 113 -16.01 7.70 0.81
C PHE A 113 -17.53 7.82 0.94
N LYS A 114 -18.12 7.27 2.00
CA LYS A 114 -19.58 7.28 2.19
C LYS A 114 -20.14 8.70 2.23
N MET A 115 -19.55 9.57 3.05
CA MET A 115 -20.01 10.94 3.18
C MET A 115 -19.92 11.70 1.86
N TYR A 116 -18.84 11.51 1.10
CA TYR A 116 -18.69 12.14 -0.20
C TYR A 116 -19.67 11.59 -1.25
N MET A 117 -19.94 10.29 -1.23
CA MET A 117 -20.93 9.69 -2.13
C MET A 117 -22.35 10.17 -1.81
N PHE A 118 -22.68 10.34 -0.53
CA PHE A 118 -23.96 10.87 -0.09
C PHE A 118 -23.96 12.40 0.04
N ARG A 119 -23.09 13.11 -0.67
CA ARG A 119 -22.99 14.59 -0.61
C ARG A 119 -24.27 15.34 -0.96
N SER A 120 -25.18 14.71 -1.70
CA SER A 120 -26.52 15.27 -2.02
C SER A 120 -27.55 15.01 -0.93
N GLU A 121 -27.41 13.93 -0.16
CA GLU A 121 -28.35 13.51 0.89
C GLU A 121 -27.92 13.95 2.29
N PHE A 122 -26.61 14.08 2.52
CA PHE A 122 -26.02 14.49 3.78
C PHE A 122 -25.56 15.94 3.72
N LYS A 123 -26.31 16.82 4.40
CA LYS A 123 -26.01 18.26 4.44
C LYS A 123 -24.59 18.52 4.98
N MET A 124 -23.76 19.07 4.11
CA MET A 124 -22.38 19.46 4.37
C MET A 124 -22.10 20.85 3.82
N ARG A 125 -21.13 21.55 4.43
CA ARG A 125 -20.67 22.83 3.89
C ARG A 125 -19.85 22.61 2.62
N PRO A 126 -19.77 23.58 1.70
CA PRO A 126 -18.91 23.46 0.50
C PRO A 126 -17.44 23.14 0.83
N SER A 127 -16.92 23.71 1.91
CA SER A 127 -15.55 23.41 2.40
C SER A 127 -15.40 21.96 2.85
N GLU A 128 -16.41 21.39 3.52
CA GLU A 128 -16.45 19.99 3.94
C GLU A 128 -16.42 19.05 2.73
N ILE A 129 -17.25 19.34 1.71
CA ILE A 129 -17.28 18.57 0.46
C ILE A 129 -15.92 18.66 -0.25
N SER A 130 -15.32 19.85 -0.28
CA SER A 130 -13.98 20.06 -0.86
C SER A 130 -12.90 19.24 -0.16
N SER A 131 -12.85 19.26 1.18
CA SER A 131 -11.92 18.45 1.95
C SER A 131 -12.10 16.94 1.71
N LEU A 132 -13.35 16.47 1.69
CA LEU A 132 -13.66 15.07 1.41
C LEU A 132 -13.26 14.65 0.00
N ARG A 133 -13.45 15.50 -1.00
CA ARG A 133 -13.00 15.27 -2.38
C ARG A 133 -11.50 15.01 -2.43
N GLN A 134 -10.72 15.86 -1.77
CA GLN A 134 -9.25 15.72 -1.71
C GLN A 134 -8.85 14.41 -1.01
N ILE A 135 -9.52 14.05 0.09
CA ILE A 135 -9.27 12.80 0.81
C ILE A 135 -9.61 11.59 -0.07
N CYS A 136 -10.79 11.55 -0.71
CA CYS A 136 -11.21 10.43 -1.54
C CYS A 136 -10.32 10.24 -2.78
N CYS A 137 -9.87 11.36 -3.37
CA CYS A 137 -8.89 11.34 -4.45
C CYS A 137 -7.56 10.73 -3.98
N PHE A 138 -7.01 11.20 -2.85
CA PHE A 138 -5.80 10.64 -2.25
C PHE A 138 -5.94 9.14 -1.91
N LEU A 139 -7.08 8.75 -1.35
CA LEU A 139 -7.37 7.36 -1.00
C LEU A 139 -7.28 6.45 -2.22
N THR A 140 -7.94 6.86 -3.30
CA THR A 140 -8.03 6.10 -4.55
C THR A 140 -6.70 6.07 -5.31
N LEU A 141 -5.97 7.18 -5.32
CA LEU A 141 -4.67 7.28 -6.00
C LEU A 141 -3.58 6.45 -5.33
N PHE A 142 -3.50 6.52 -3.99
CA PHE A 142 -2.31 6.08 -3.26
C PHE A 142 -2.63 5.12 -2.14
N TYR A 143 -3.58 5.48 -1.27
CA TYR A 143 -3.70 4.82 0.02
C TYR A 143 -4.17 3.38 -0.08
N VAL A 144 -5.22 3.11 -0.87
CA VAL A 144 -5.82 1.79 -0.98
C VAL A 144 -4.75 0.81 -1.44
N GLU A 145 -4.15 1.04 -2.59
CA GLU A 145 -3.09 0.17 -3.12
C GLU A 145 -1.93 -0.03 -2.15
N ALA A 146 -1.36 1.06 -1.63
CA ALA A 146 -0.25 0.99 -0.67
C ALA A 146 -0.62 0.18 0.59
N SER A 147 -1.84 0.31 1.10
CA SER A 147 -2.28 -0.40 2.31
C SER A 147 -2.46 -1.91 2.11
N PHE A 148 -2.90 -2.33 0.92
CA PHE A 148 -3.13 -3.74 0.61
C PHE A 148 -1.86 -4.46 0.13
N GLU A 149 -0.87 -3.72 -0.38
CA GLU A 149 0.43 -4.28 -0.72
C GLU A 149 1.46 -4.22 0.41
N ALA A 150 1.25 -3.39 1.43
CA ALA A 150 2.15 -3.25 2.59
C ALA A 150 2.58 -4.58 3.27
N PRO A 151 1.75 -5.64 3.35
CA PRO A 151 2.18 -6.91 3.93
C PRO A 151 3.24 -7.67 3.10
N CYS A 152 3.48 -7.29 1.83
CA CYS A 152 4.40 -7.99 0.95
C CYS A 152 5.82 -7.42 1.04
N ALA A 153 6.66 -8.04 1.88
CA ALA A 153 8.05 -7.61 2.08
C ALA A 153 8.91 -7.62 0.80
N ILE A 154 8.64 -8.55 -0.13
CA ILE A 154 9.36 -8.66 -1.41
C ILE A 154 9.16 -7.41 -2.28
N LYS A 155 7.93 -6.92 -2.35
CA LYS A 155 7.57 -5.74 -3.14
C LYS A 155 7.86 -4.42 -2.43
N ALA A 156 7.97 -4.45 -1.11
CA ALA A 156 8.04 -3.26 -0.28
C ALA A 156 9.13 -2.25 -0.72
N PRO A 157 10.37 -2.64 -1.06
CA PRO A 157 11.38 -1.66 -1.47
C PRO A 157 10.97 -0.90 -2.75
N ASN A 158 10.47 -1.60 -3.77
CA ASN A 158 10.05 -0.95 -5.01
C ASN A 158 8.79 -0.10 -4.81
N ASN A 159 7.79 -0.66 -4.12
CA ASN A 159 6.54 0.01 -3.84
C ASN A 159 6.73 1.29 -3.01
N ASP A 160 7.58 1.27 -1.99
CA ASP A 160 7.87 2.43 -1.15
C ASP A 160 8.52 3.56 -1.97
N LEU A 161 9.51 3.22 -2.81
CA LEU A 161 10.19 4.19 -3.68
C LEU A 161 9.23 4.76 -4.73
N GLU A 162 8.44 3.92 -5.39
CA GLU A 162 7.45 4.36 -6.37
C GLU A 162 6.38 5.25 -5.76
N LEU A 163 5.82 4.84 -4.61
CA LEU A 163 4.83 5.64 -3.88
C LEU A 163 5.40 7.01 -3.51
N PHE A 164 6.65 7.06 -3.04
CA PHE A 164 7.32 8.31 -2.72
C PHE A 164 7.44 9.23 -3.95
N LYS A 165 7.90 8.69 -5.09
CA LYS A 165 8.00 9.44 -6.36
C LYS A 165 6.64 9.91 -6.87
N LYS A 166 5.61 9.05 -6.81
CA LYS A 166 4.24 9.38 -7.19
C LYS A 166 3.68 10.53 -6.33
N LEU A 167 3.93 10.51 -5.01
CA LEU A 167 3.52 11.58 -4.10
C LEU A 167 4.27 12.90 -4.34
N LEU A 168 5.55 12.87 -4.73
CA LEU A 168 6.28 14.08 -5.11
C LEU A 168 5.68 14.74 -6.36
N LYS A 169 5.33 13.96 -7.38
CA LYS A 169 4.60 14.48 -8.55
C LYS A 169 3.25 15.06 -8.14
N TYR A 170 2.51 14.34 -7.29
CA TYR A 170 1.22 14.78 -6.77
C TYR A 170 1.28 16.09 -5.96
N LYS A 171 2.43 16.40 -5.35
CA LYS A 171 2.66 17.65 -4.61
C LYS A 171 2.48 18.90 -5.47
N GLN A 172 2.67 18.81 -6.78
CA GLN A 172 2.44 19.93 -7.71
C GLN A 172 0.95 20.29 -7.80
N MET A 173 0.06 19.29 -7.72
CA MET A 173 -1.39 19.50 -7.78
C MET A 173 -1.99 19.76 -6.39
N GLN A 174 -1.51 19.04 -5.38
CA GLN A 174 -2.11 19.01 -4.04
C GLN A 174 -1.04 19.16 -2.95
N PRO A 175 -0.42 20.36 -2.79
CA PRO A 175 0.79 20.54 -1.99
C PRO A 175 0.64 20.13 -0.52
N LYS A 176 -0.47 20.53 0.12
CA LYS A 176 -0.71 20.26 1.55
C LYS A 176 -0.89 18.76 1.83
N ILE A 177 -1.71 18.09 1.02
CA ILE A 177 -2.01 16.66 1.15
C ILE A 177 -0.77 15.81 0.87
N ALA A 178 -0.09 16.11 -0.23
CA ALA A 178 1.13 15.38 -0.61
C ALA A 178 2.24 15.58 0.41
N ALA A 179 2.47 16.81 0.91
CA ALA A 179 3.47 17.08 1.93
C ALA A 179 3.19 16.31 3.24
N ALA A 180 1.92 16.28 3.68
CA ALA A 180 1.49 15.51 4.84
C ALA A 180 1.70 14.00 4.66
N ALA A 181 1.45 13.48 3.45
CA ALA A 181 1.69 12.08 3.11
C ALA A 181 3.19 11.76 3.09
N LEU A 182 4.01 12.58 2.42
CA LEU A 182 5.46 12.44 2.30
C LEU A 182 6.16 12.51 3.66
N GLU A 183 5.78 13.45 4.52
CA GLU A 183 6.31 13.56 5.90
C GLU A 183 6.10 12.27 6.69
N LYS A 184 4.95 11.60 6.51
CA LYS A 184 4.71 10.32 7.18
C LYS A 184 5.37 9.15 6.47
N LEU A 185 5.37 9.13 5.14
CA LEU A 185 6.01 8.06 4.39
C LEU A 185 7.52 8.03 4.65
N SER A 186 8.19 9.19 4.76
CA SER A 186 9.64 9.25 5.02
C SER A 186 10.07 8.60 6.33
N LEU A 187 9.15 8.46 7.30
CA LEU A 187 9.39 7.75 8.56
C LEU A 187 9.20 6.23 8.45
N HIS A 188 8.72 5.74 7.30
CA HIS A 188 8.33 4.35 7.06
C HIS A 188 9.09 3.69 5.89
N LEU A 189 10.14 4.34 5.35
CA LEU A 189 10.97 3.81 4.24
C LEU A 189 12.00 2.76 4.71
N LEU A 190 11.63 1.91 5.66
CA LEU A 190 12.55 0.92 6.25
C LEU A 190 13.07 -0.07 5.20
N TYR A 191 12.24 -0.43 4.21
CA TYR A 191 12.63 -1.35 3.15
C TYR A 191 13.60 -0.77 2.12
N LEU A 192 13.82 0.55 2.14
CA LEU A 192 14.90 1.21 1.40
C LEU A 192 16.23 1.22 2.18
N HIS A 193 16.28 0.54 3.33
CA HIS A 193 17.54 0.33 4.06
C HIS A 193 18.46 -0.63 3.30
N LYS A 194 19.77 -0.44 3.49
CA LYS A 194 20.85 -1.06 2.73
C LYS A 194 20.87 -2.59 2.71
N GLU A 195 20.29 -3.23 3.71
CA GLU A 195 20.17 -4.69 3.81
C GLU A 195 18.83 -5.22 3.26
N LEU A 196 17.75 -4.44 3.35
CA LEU A 196 16.39 -4.90 3.00
C LEU A 196 16.04 -4.65 1.54
N VAL A 197 16.70 -3.71 0.87
CA VAL A 197 16.43 -3.39 -0.53
C VAL A 197 16.67 -4.60 -1.46
N CYS A 198 17.52 -5.55 -1.07
CA CYS A 198 17.79 -6.75 -1.86
C CYS A 198 16.57 -7.67 -2.00
N LEU A 199 15.54 -7.50 -1.15
CA LEU A 199 14.26 -8.21 -1.30
C LEU A 199 13.63 -7.91 -2.67
N ALA A 200 13.90 -6.74 -3.25
CA ALA A 200 13.47 -6.36 -4.59
C ALA A 200 14.03 -7.25 -5.71
N LEU A 201 15.10 -8.01 -5.47
CA LEU A 201 15.60 -9.01 -6.43
C LEU A 201 14.55 -10.10 -6.71
N PHE A 202 13.65 -10.35 -5.76
CA PHE A 202 12.58 -11.33 -5.87
C PHE A 202 11.26 -10.72 -6.37
N ASP A 203 11.19 -9.40 -6.53
CA ASP A 203 9.99 -8.72 -7.05
C ASP A 203 9.88 -8.93 -8.56
N SER A 204 8.72 -9.38 -9.03
CA SER A 204 8.43 -9.53 -10.47
C SER A 204 8.29 -8.20 -11.20
N ASN A 205 7.97 -7.11 -10.47
CA ASN A 205 7.81 -5.77 -11.04
C ASN A 205 9.16 -5.06 -11.26
N VAL A 206 10.23 -5.57 -10.64
CA VAL A 206 11.59 -5.07 -10.87
C VAL A 206 12.18 -5.77 -12.09
N THR A 207 12.59 -5.00 -13.08
CA THR A 207 13.07 -5.56 -14.36
C THR A 207 14.42 -6.27 -14.18
N ARG A 208 14.75 -7.16 -15.12
CA ARG A 208 16.06 -7.84 -15.12
C ARG A 208 17.22 -6.84 -15.09
N GLU A 209 17.11 -5.75 -15.84
CA GLU A 209 18.12 -4.70 -15.88
C GLU A 209 18.30 -4.04 -14.50
N GLN A 210 17.20 -3.65 -13.85
CA GLN A 210 17.23 -3.08 -12.50
C GLN A 210 17.83 -4.07 -11.48
N LYS A 211 17.51 -5.36 -11.58
CA LYS A 211 18.10 -6.40 -10.74
C LYS A 211 19.62 -6.51 -10.93
N LEU A 212 20.10 -6.45 -12.17
CA LEU A 212 21.54 -6.43 -12.45
C LEU A 212 22.22 -5.19 -11.86
N LYS A 213 21.58 -4.01 -11.95
CA LYS A 213 22.09 -2.79 -11.30
C LYS A 213 22.17 -2.96 -9.79
N ILE A 214 21.16 -3.55 -9.14
CA ILE A 214 21.19 -3.85 -7.69
C ILE A 214 22.39 -4.75 -7.35
N VAL A 215 22.59 -5.85 -8.10
CA VAL A 215 23.71 -6.77 -7.87
C VAL A 215 25.06 -6.07 -8.06
N ASN A 216 25.20 -5.23 -9.07
CA ASN A 216 26.41 -4.47 -9.31
C ASN A 216 26.68 -3.43 -8.20
N SER A 217 25.65 -2.77 -7.68
CA SER A 217 25.77 -1.87 -6.52
C SER A 217 26.25 -2.60 -5.27
N ILE A 218 25.75 -3.81 -5.02
CA ILE A 218 26.20 -4.66 -3.90
C ILE A 218 27.70 -4.98 -4.04
N LYS A 219 28.17 -5.31 -5.24
CA LYS A 219 29.57 -5.65 -5.51
C LYS A 219 30.53 -4.46 -5.50
N SER A 220 30.04 -3.25 -5.80
CA SER A 220 30.89 -2.06 -6.04
C SER A 220 31.02 -1.13 -4.83
N ASN A 221 30.45 -1.50 -3.67
CA ASN A 221 30.50 -0.75 -2.41
C ASN A 221 29.98 0.69 -2.50
N LYS A 222 29.09 0.96 -3.46
CA LYS A 222 28.43 2.27 -3.61
C LYS A 222 27.06 2.22 -2.97
N SER A 223 26.96 2.65 -1.72
CA SER A 223 25.66 2.87 -1.07
C SER A 223 25.41 4.35 -0.83
N PHE A 224 24.16 4.79 -0.99
CA PHE A 224 23.72 6.04 -0.40
C PHE A 224 23.86 5.94 1.13
N ASP A 225 24.76 6.74 1.72
CA ASP A 225 25.08 6.71 3.15
C ASP A 225 23.91 7.30 3.95
N ILE A 226 22.94 6.46 4.27
CA ILE A 226 21.91 6.81 5.23
C ILE A 226 22.46 6.53 6.63
N LYS A 227 23.15 7.52 7.22
CA LYS A 227 23.67 7.41 8.59
C LYS A 227 22.56 7.03 9.57
N GLY A 228 22.70 5.88 10.24
CA GLY A 228 21.87 5.45 11.38
C GLY A 228 21.08 4.15 11.17
N LYS A 229 20.54 3.58 12.27
CA LYS A 229 19.74 2.34 12.30
C LYS A 229 18.40 2.42 11.54
N ARG A 230 18.00 3.61 11.06
CA ARG A 230 16.80 3.87 10.27
C ARG A 230 17.04 5.04 9.31
N PRO A 231 16.53 4.99 8.07
CA PRO A 231 16.53 6.15 7.20
C PRO A 231 15.74 7.33 7.75
N GLN A 232 16.44 8.30 8.34
CA GLN A 232 15.87 9.61 8.69
C GLN A 232 16.01 10.51 7.46
N ILE A 233 15.06 10.41 6.53
CA ILE A 233 15.06 11.24 5.32
C ILE A 233 14.44 12.60 5.69
N THR A 234 15.26 13.65 5.74
CA THR A 234 14.82 15.03 6.01
C THR A 234 14.15 15.64 4.77
N GLN A 235 13.26 16.63 4.95
CA GLN A 235 12.51 17.24 3.83
C GLN A 235 13.42 17.81 2.72
N GLY A 236 14.60 18.35 3.07
CA GLY A 236 15.58 18.85 2.09
C GLY A 236 16.22 17.77 1.21
N SER A 237 16.08 16.49 1.59
CA SER A 237 16.60 15.34 0.83
C SER A 237 15.56 14.66 -0.07
N PHE A 238 14.32 15.16 -0.11
CA PHE A 238 13.24 14.55 -0.89
C PHE A 238 13.51 14.60 -2.39
N ASP A 239 14.02 15.74 -2.90
CA ASP A 239 14.36 15.88 -4.32
C ASP A 239 15.57 15.03 -4.70
N THR A 240 16.51 14.83 -3.76
CA THR A 240 17.61 13.88 -3.93
C THR A 240 17.08 12.46 -4.03
N LEU A 241 16.15 12.06 -3.15
CA LEU A 241 15.55 10.73 -3.14
C LEU A 241 14.73 10.46 -4.42
N ALA A 242 14.05 11.48 -4.94
CA ALA A 242 13.25 11.39 -6.15
C ALA A 242 14.04 10.92 -7.38
N LYS A 243 15.32 11.29 -7.43
CA LYS A 243 16.23 10.97 -8.54
C LYS A 243 16.88 9.60 -8.39
N ARG A 244 16.73 8.94 -7.24
CA ARG A 244 17.38 7.65 -6.97
C ARG A 244 16.67 6.50 -7.67
N GLU A 245 17.45 5.54 -8.13
CA GLU A 245 16.99 4.22 -8.51
C GLU A 245 17.05 3.27 -7.29
N ILE A 246 16.33 2.16 -7.36
CA ILE A 246 16.32 1.16 -6.29
C ILE A 246 17.72 0.60 -5.99
N CYS A 247 18.60 0.54 -7.00
CA CYS A 247 19.98 0.08 -6.84
C CYS A 247 20.86 1.03 -6.04
N ASP A 248 20.51 2.31 -5.91
CA ASP A 248 21.30 3.30 -5.16
C ASP A 248 21.27 3.06 -3.64
N PHE A 249 20.31 2.25 -3.18
CA PHE A 249 20.15 1.89 -1.78
C PHE A 249 20.89 0.61 -1.41
N ALA A 250 21.39 -0.17 -2.37
CA ALA A 250 22.04 -1.44 -2.09
C ALA A 250 23.48 -1.25 -1.59
N SER A 251 23.96 -2.15 -0.73
CA SER A 251 25.32 -2.11 -0.17
C SER A 251 25.92 -3.51 -0.02
N GLU A 252 27.23 -3.57 0.21
CA GLU A 252 27.99 -4.82 0.42
C GLU A 252 27.51 -5.67 1.60
N ASN A 253 26.88 -5.05 2.62
CA ASN A 253 26.36 -5.77 3.79
C ASN A 253 25.31 -6.83 3.43
N VAL A 254 24.70 -6.72 2.24
CA VAL A 254 23.78 -7.71 1.68
C VAL A 254 24.49 -9.02 1.33
N ALA A 255 25.75 -8.98 0.88
CA ALA A 255 26.51 -10.18 0.55
C ALA A 255 26.71 -11.06 1.79
N ASN A 256 27.13 -10.44 2.90
CA ASN A 256 27.28 -11.11 4.20
C ASN A 256 25.96 -11.72 4.70
N MET A 257 24.83 -11.05 4.45
CA MET A 257 23.51 -11.58 4.77
C MET A 257 23.20 -12.86 3.98
N PHE A 258 23.46 -12.88 2.67
CA PHE A 258 23.28 -14.07 1.83
C PHE A 258 24.25 -15.21 2.17
N GLU A 259 25.49 -14.90 2.57
CA GLU A 259 26.45 -15.89 3.07
C GLU A 259 25.99 -16.49 4.39
N THR A 260 25.51 -15.67 5.33
CA THR A 260 24.90 -16.15 6.58
C THR A 260 23.72 -17.09 6.31
N PHE A 261 22.85 -16.75 5.35
CA PHE A 261 21.76 -17.62 4.93
C PHE A 261 22.23 -18.89 4.22
N ARG A 262 23.36 -18.85 3.52
CA ARG A 262 23.95 -20.01 2.85
C ARG A 262 24.46 -21.03 3.86
N ASP A 263 25.11 -20.59 4.93
CA ASP A 263 25.72 -21.45 5.94
C ASP A 263 24.70 -22.03 6.92
N SER A 264 23.59 -21.32 7.13
CA SER A 264 22.47 -21.74 7.98
C SER A 264 21.44 -22.65 7.27
N ARG A 265 21.69 -23.03 6.01
CA ARG A 265 20.85 -23.99 5.26
C ARG A 265 20.77 -25.40 5.86
N ASN A 266 21.57 -25.70 6.88
CA ASN A 266 21.41 -26.93 7.66
C ASN A 266 20.31 -26.82 8.73
N ASP A 267 19.84 -25.62 9.10
CA ASP A 267 18.91 -25.42 10.22
C ASP A 267 17.74 -24.44 9.96
N ILE A 268 17.68 -23.76 8.81
CA ILE A 268 16.62 -22.76 8.56
C ILE A 268 15.45 -23.33 7.76
N VAL A 269 14.32 -23.54 8.45
CA VAL A 269 12.98 -23.50 7.87
C VAL A 269 12.69 -22.04 7.50
N PHE A 270 12.47 -21.76 6.20
CA PHE A 270 11.95 -20.46 5.77
C PHE A 270 10.62 -20.20 6.49
N ILE A 271 10.63 -19.31 7.48
CA ILE A 271 9.39 -18.73 8.00
C ILE A 271 8.91 -17.74 6.94
N VAL A 272 8.18 -18.26 5.96
CA VAL A 272 7.25 -17.44 5.20
C VAL A 272 6.27 -16.88 6.23
N ILE A 273 6.36 -15.58 6.54
CA ILE A 273 5.33 -14.91 7.32
C ILE A 273 4.10 -14.76 6.41
N THR A 274 3.41 -15.87 6.14
CA THR A 274 1.98 -15.82 5.85
C THR A 274 1.29 -15.65 7.19
N THR A 275 0.49 -14.61 7.33
CA THR A 275 -0.30 -14.35 8.54
C THR A 275 -1.17 -15.56 8.87
N ARG A 276 -0.76 -16.36 9.84
CA ARG A 276 -1.60 -17.42 10.43
C ARG A 276 -2.70 -16.74 11.23
N SER A 277 -3.92 -16.85 10.71
CA SER A 277 -5.16 -16.74 11.47
C SER A 277 -5.11 -17.64 12.69
N SER A 278 -5.35 -17.06 13.86
CA SER A 278 -5.59 -17.77 15.11
C SER A 278 -6.92 -18.54 15.06
N ARG A 279 -6.89 -19.87 15.18
CA ARG A 279 -7.65 -20.66 16.18
C ARG A 279 -7.41 -22.17 15.99
N VAL A 280 -7.40 -22.83 17.15
CA VAL A 280 -7.09 -24.22 17.46
C VAL A 280 -8.22 -25.16 16.99
N GLY A 281 -7.87 -26.38 16.55
CA GLY A 281 -8.80 -27.52 16.57
C GLY A 281 -8.65 -28.56 15.45
N ALA A 282 -7.98 -29.68 15.79
CA ALA A 282 -8.21 -31.05 15.30
C ALA A 282 -7.68 -31.52 13.91
N SER A 283 -6.96 -32.65 14.02
CA SER A 283 -6.67 -33.73 13.06
C SER A 283 -5.50 -33.56 12.06
N GLN A 284 -4.42 -34.26 12.42
CA GLN A 284 -3.34 -34.71 11.55
C GLN A 284 -3.90 -35.63 10.45
N GLN A 285 -4.11 -35.12 9.24
CA GLN A 285 -4.12 -35.97 8.03
C GLN A 285 -4.07 -35.23 6.68
N ALA A 286 -4.07 -33.89 6.65
CA ALA A 286 -3.92 -33.12 5.40
C ALA A 286 -2.47 -32.74 5.06
N GLY A 287 -1.48 -33.32 5.75
CA GLY A 287 -0.06 -32.95 5.66
C GLY A 287 0.74 -33.60 4.52
N LEU A 288 0.14 -34.49 3.73
CA LEU A 288 0.89 -35.31 2.75
C LEU A 288 0.59 -34.98 1.28
N GLU A 289 -0.50 -34.27 0.96
CA GLU A 289 -0.84 -33.97 -0.43
C GLU A 289 -0.32 -32.61 -0.95
N ARG A 290 0.34 -31.80 -0.11
CA ARG A 290 0.95 -30.52 -0.55
C ARG A 290 2.44 -30.58 -0.90
N CYS A 291 3.10 -31.73 -0.77
CA CYS A 291 4.47 -31.90 -1.27
C CYS A 291 4.55 -32.00 -2.80
N SER A 292 3.45 -32.23 -3.50
CA SER A 292 3.46 -32.48 -4.95
C SER A 292 3.61 -31.22 -5.82
N LEU A 293 3.42 -30.02 -5.25
CA LEU A 293 3.62 -28.75 -5.97
C LEU A 293 5.02 -28.15 -5.76
N GLU A 294 5.80 -28.68 -4.81
CA GLU A 294 7.16 -28.21 -4.48
C GLU A 294 8.22 -28.63 -5.50
N HIS A 295 7.90 -29.54 -6.42
CA HIS A 295 8.81 -29.91 -7.51
C HIS A 295 9.00 -28.80 -8.56
N THR A 296 8.02 -27.89 -8.73
CA THR A 296 8.14 -26.78 -9.70
C THR A 296 8.94 -25.58 -9.18
N SER A 297 8.90 -25.33 -7.86
CA SER A 297 9.75 -24.35 -7.17
C SER A 297 11.19 -24.84 -7.05
N SER A 298 11.42 -26.15 -6.89
CA SER A 298 12.74 -26.77 -6.92
C SER A 298 13.44 -26.59 -8.28
N GLN A 299 12.73 -26.74 -9.40
CA GLN A 299 13.30 -26.49 -10.73
C GLN A 299 13.65 -25.00 -10.98
N ARG A 300 12.86 -24.06 -10.43
CA ARG A 300 13.18 -22.61 -10.48
C ARG A 300 14.37 -22.25 -9.58
N ALA A 301 14.50 -22.89 -8.42
CA ALA A 301 15.66 -22.73 -7.54
C ALA A 301 16.93 -23.31 -8.19
N GLN A 302 16.85 -24.45 -8.87
CA GLN A 302 17.96 -25.06 -9.62
C GLN A 302 18.41 -24.21 -10.82
N ARG A 303 17.49 -23.59 -11.57
CA ARG A 303 17.85 -22.64 -12.65
C ARG A 303 18.54 -21.38 -12.15
N THR A 304 18.16 -20.91 -10.96
CA THR A 304 18.83 -19.77 -10.29
C THR A 304 20.21 -20.16 -9.76
N LEU A 305 20.40 -21.42 -9.38
CA LEU A 305 21.70 -22.01 -8.99
C LEU A 305 22.69 -22.11 -10.15
N GLN A 306 22.22 -22.42 -11.37
CA GLN A 306 23.08 -22.37 -12.57
C GLN A 306 23.57 -20.95 -12.91
N LEU A 307 22.73 -19.93 -12.70
CA LEU A 307 23.11 -18.52 -12.82
C LEU A 307 24.12 -18.08 -11.74
N SER A 308 23.99 -18.61 -10.53
CA SER A 308 24.96 -18.41 -9.43
C SER A 308 26.31 -19.04 -9.73
N GLN A 309 26.35 -20.23 -10.34
CA GLN A 309 27.61 -20.92 -10.67
C GLN A 309 28.39 -20.25 -11.80
N THR A 310 27.71 -19.60 -12.75
CA THR A 310 28.35 -18.79 -13.80
C THR A 310 28.94 -17.49 -13.25
N LEU A 311 28.36 -16.92 -12.19
CA LEU A 311 28.84 -15.70 -11.52
C LEU A 311 30.09 -15.91 -10.64
N THR A 312 30.44 -17.17 -10.34
CA THR A 312 31.65 -17.54 -9.57
C THR A 312 32.85 -17.95 -10.44
N ARG A 313 32.70 -17.99 -11.77
CA ARG A 313 33.76 -18.41 -12.71
C ARG A 313 34.16 -17.34 -13.74
N ALA A 314 33.73 -16.09 -13.54
CA ALA A 314 34.17 -14.91 -14.29
C ALA A 314 34.45 -13.77 -13.31
#